data_AF-A0A2N7RTN5-F1
#
_entry.id   AF-A0A2N7RTN5-F1
#
_cell.length_a   1.000
_cell.length_b   1.000
_cell.length_c   1.000
_cell.angle_alpha   90.00
_cell.angle_beta   90.00
_cell.angle_gamma   90.00
#
_symmetry.space_group_name_H-M   'P 1'
#
loop_
_entity.id
_entity.type
_entity.pdbx_description
1 polymer ?
#
loop_
_entity_poly.entity_id
_entity_poly.type
_entity_poly.pdbx_seq_one_letter_code
_entity_poly.pdbx_strand_id
1 'polypeptide(L)'
;MMVVLIHAKPVMFEFLFKRSASKTAAPDPVVAEQAAASAQSASRRAEQVARAHAVAGDEAAAADFILSSEFADARLIAAEHVLSLPLLEKVHQAMRNTDRRVAKLMQGRIDLIRHQAAETQRAQASIDTAQRLLSDEKLSPNQVAELDRQWQVIKSTPELASAFAAARAALAPAWKRKCCCSAP
;
A
#
# COMPACT_ATOMS: atom_id res chain seq x y z
N MET A 1 58.98 5.02 26.24
CA MET A 1 58.41 3.83 26.91
C MET A 1 57.26 3.31 26.05
N MET A 2 57.35 2.02 25.70
CA MET A 2 56.35 1.08 25.16
C MET A 2 55.01 1.61 24.64
N VAL A 3 54.60 1.21 23.43
CA VAL A 3 53.33 0.48 23.17
C VAL A 3 53.39 -0.27 21.82
N VAL A 4 53.44 -1.61 21.93
CA VAL A 4 52.71 -2.66 21.18
C VAL A 4 52.86 -2.78 19.64
N LEU A 5 53.55 -3.87 19.25
CA LEU A 5 53.37 -4.60 17.98
C LEU A 5 52.05 -5.39 17.99
N ILE A 6 51.25 -5.30 16.91
CA ILE A 6 50.43 -6.42 16.43
C ILE A 6 50.65 -6.55 14.91
N HIS A 7 51.10 -7.74 14.52
CA HIS A 7 51.35 -8.23 13.17
C HIS A 7 50.04 -8.60 12.45
N ALA A 8 49.89 -8.22 11.16
CA ALA A 8 49.11 -9.01 10.18
C ALA A 8 49.43 -8.63 8.72
N LYS A 9 50.35 -9.41 8.12
CA LYS A 9 50.39 -9.93 6.74
C LYS A 9 49.89 -9.06 5.56
N PRO A 10 50.79 -8.64 4.66
CA PRO A 10 50.47 -8.52 3.25
C PRO A 10 50.61 -9.88 2.54
N VAL A 11 50.29 -9.91 1.24
CA VAL A 11 50.60 -10.92 0.21
C VAL A 11 49.83 -12.26 0.20
N MET A 12 48.80 -12.30 -0.66
CA MET A 12 48.66 -13.30 -1.75
C MET A 12 47.55 -12.85 -2.74
N PHE A 13 47.69 -11.64 -3.28
CA PHE A 13 47.07 -11.24 -4.54
C PHE A 13 48.16 -11.42 -5.59
N GLU A 14 48.07 -12.50 -6.37
CA GLU A 14 48.85 -12.88 -7.57
C GLU A 14 48.69 -14.41 -7.65
N PHE A 15 48.41 -15.00 -8.82
CA PHE A 15 48.25 -16.45 -9.09
C PHE A 15 46.85 -17.06 -9.30
N LEU A 16 45.86 -16.34 -9.82
CA LEU A 16 44.77 -17.00 -10.58
C LEU A 16 44.42 -16.31 -11.92
N PHE A 17 45.35 -15.56 -12.50
CA PHE A 17 45.29 -15.12 -13.91
C PHE A 17 46.24 -15.94 -14.80
N LYS A 18 46.27 -17.27 -14.60
CA LYS A 18 46.96 -18.17 -15.54
C LYS A 18 46.04 -18.40 -16.74
N ARG A 19 46.19 -17.48 -17.70
CA ARG A 19 45.58 -17.49 -19.03
C ARG A 19 46.11 -18.70 -19.81
N SER A 20 45.47 -19.85 -19.66
CA SER A 20 45.66 -20.97 -20.58
C SER A 20 44.98 -20.64 -21.88
N ALA A 21 45.76 -20.14 -22.84
CA ALA A 21 45.38 -20.13 -24.24
C ALA A 21 45.30 -21.59 -24.72
N SER A 22 44.12 -22.18 -24.67
CA SER A 22 43.82 -23.48 -25.27
C SER A 22 42.68 -23.32 -26.28
N LYS A 23 43.10 -23.18 -27.54
CA LYS A 23 42.63 -23.93 -28.72
C LYS A 23 41.10 -24.10 -28.84
N THR A 24 40.55 -23.46 -29.88
CA THR A 24 39.24 -23.72 -30.48
C THR A 24 38.91 -25.22 -30.49
N ALA A 25 38.04 -25.62 -29.56
CA ALA A 25 37.40 -26.92 -29.53
C ALA A 25 35.90 -26.66 -29.38
N ALA A 26 35.10 -27.43 -30.12
CA ALA A 26 33.65 -27.33 -30.15
C ALA A 26 33.05 -27.24 -28.74
N PRO A 27 31.96 -26.48 -28.54
CA PRO A 27 31.38 -26.30 -27.20
C PRO A 27 31.03 -27.67 -26.60
N ASP A 28 31.52 -27.92 -25.38
CA ASP A 28 31.16 -29.11 -24.60
C ASP A 28 29.62 -29.23 -24.52
N PRO A 29 29.05 -30.44 -24.71
CA PRO A 29 27.60 -30.63 -24.79
C PRO A 29 26.86 -30.12 -23.55
N VAL A 30 27.51 -30.13 -22.39
CA VAL A 30 26.96 -29.64 -21.11
C VAL A 30 26.77 -28.11 -21.11
N VAL A 31 27.69 -27.36 -21.72
CA VAL A 31 27.59 -25.90 -21.83
C VAL A 31 26.51 -25.50 -22.83
N ALA A 32 26.37 -26.25 -23.93
CA ALA A 32 25.30 -26.05 -24.90
C ALA A 32 23.91 -26.34 -24.31
N GLU A 33 23.79 -27.38 -23.48
CA GLU A 33 22.53 -27.73 -22.79
C GLU A 33 22.15 -26.71 -21.71
N GLN A 34 23.11 -26.22 -20.91
CA GLN A 34 22.85 -25.13 -19.95
C GLN A 34 22.46 -23.82 -20.62
N ALA A 35 23.05 -23.50 -21.77
CA ALA A 35 22.68 -22.33 -22.56
C ALA A 35 21.25 -22.46 -23.12
N ALA A 36 20.88 -23.65 -23.63
CA ALA A 36 19.54 -23.92 -24.13
C ALA A 36 18.48 -23.85 -23.02
N ALA A 37 18.74 -24.44 -21.85
CA ALA A 37 17.83 -24.39 -20.70
C ALA A 37 17.65 -22.94 -20.18
N SER A 38 18.73 -22.16 -20.17
CA SER A 38 18.68 -20.74 -19.78
C SER A 38 17.86 -19.91 -20.78
N ALA A 39 18.03 -20.12 -22.09
CA ALA A 39 17.26 -19.45 -23.14
C ALA A 39 15.76 -19.79 -23.05
N GLN A 40 15.41 -21.06 -22.81
CA GLN A 40 14.02 -21.48 -22.60
C GLN A 40 13.40 -20.86 -21.34
N SER A 41 14.17 -20.70 -20.26
CA SER A 41 13.71 -20.00 -19.06
C SER A 41 13.44 -18.51 -19.31
N ALA A 42 14.27 -17.86 -20.14
CA ALA A 42 14.10 -16.46 -20.52
C ALA A 42 12.87 -16.26 -21.41
N SER A 43 12.61 -17.15 -22.37
CA SER A 43 11.37 -17.13 -23.18
C SER A 43 10.12 -17.24 -22.32
N ARG A 44 10.08 -18.20 -21.40
CA ARG A 44 8.93 -18.38 -20.47
C ARG A 44 8.70 -17.16 -19.59
N ARG A 45 9.78 -16.51 -19.13
CA ARG A 45 9.68 -15.26 -18.38
C ARG A 45 9.08 -14.14 -19.23
N ALA A 46 9.56 -13.97 -20.45
CA ALA A 46 9.03 -12.95 -21.37
C ALA A 46 7.55 -13.16 -21.67
N GLU A 47 7.14 -14.40 -21.91
CA GLU A 47 5.73 -14.76 -22.12
C GLU A 47 4.85 -14.46 -20.90
N GLN A 48 5.31 -14.77 -19.69
CA GLN A 48 4.54 -14.46 -18.48
C GLN A 48 4.47 -12.96 -18.20
N VAL A 49 5.54 -12.21 -18.47
CA VAL A 49 5.50 -10.75 -18.39
C VAL A 49 4.47 -10.17 -19.38
N ALA A 50 4.44 -10.67 -20.62
CA ALA A 50 3.43 -10.24 -21.60
C ALA A 50 2.00 -10.56 -21.13
N ARG A 51 1.77 -11.74 -20.54
CA ARG A 51 0.47 -12.11 -19.95
C ARG A 51 0.09 -11.24 -18.75
N ALA A 52 1.07 -10.85 -17.93
CA ALA A 52 0.85 -9.96 -16.79
C ALA A 52 0.33 -8.58 -17.22
N HIS A 53 0.74 -8.08 -18.39
CA HIS A 53 0.17 -6.86 -18.97
C HIS A 53 -1.21 -7.08 -19.58
N ALA A 54 -1.50 -8.28 -20.09
CA ALA A 54 -2.78 -8.60 -20.73
C ALA A 54 -3.96 -8.68 -19.74
N VAL A 55 -3.70 -8.93 -18.45
CA VAL A 55 -4.72 -8.93 -17.39
C VAL A 55 -5.12 -7.53 -16.92
N ALA A 56 -4.60 -6.46 -17.56
CA ALA A 56 -4.97 -5.10 -17.22
C ALA A 56 -6.48 -4.85 -17.39
N GLY A 57 -7.09 -4.29 -16.34
CA GLY A 57 -8.54 -3.98 -16.32
C GLY A 57 -9.42 -5.10 -15.74
N ASP A 58 -8.88 -6.29 -15.50
CA ASP A 58 -9.56 -7.36 -14.77
C ASP A 58 -8.79 -7.69 -13.49
N GLU A 59 -9.26 -7.14 -12.36
CA GLU A 59 -8.59 -7.32 -11.08
C GLU A 59 -8.62 -8.78 -10.59
N ALA A 60 -9.68 -9.52 -10.91
CA ALA A 60 -9.82 -10.91 -10.49
C ALA A 60 -8.84 -11.80 -11.25
N ALA A 61 -8.76 -11.62 -12.58
CA ALA A 61 -7.78 -12.29 -13.41
C ALA A 61 -6.34 -11.93 -13.01
N ALA A 62 -6.07 -10.67 -12.65
CA ALA A 62 -4.78 -10.25 -12.15
C ALA A 62 -4.42 -10.94 -10.81
N ALA A 63 -5.36 -10.99 -9.86
CA ALA A 63 -5.14 -11.66 -8.58
C ALA A 63 -4.86 -13.15 -8.75
N ASP A 64 -5.62 -13.85 -9.60
CA ASP A 64 -5.43 -15.27 -9.85
C ASP A 64 -4.12 -15.54 -10.60
N PHE A 65 -3.77 -14.68 -11.57
CA PHE A 65 -2.48 -14.74 -12.26
C PHE A 65 -1.29 -14.60 -11.29
N ILE A 66 -1.35 -13.67 -10.33
CA ILE A 66 -0.28 -13.48 -9.33
C ILE A 66 -0.06 -14.76 -8.51
N LEU A 67 -1.15 -15.45 -8.15
CA LEU A 67 -1.09 -16.68 -7.36
C LEU A 67 -0.50 -17.86 -8.13
N SER A 68 -0.73 -17.93 -9.45
CA SER A 68 -0.19 -18.99 -10.31
C SER A 68 1.19 -18.69 -10.91
N SER A 69 1.63 -17.44 -10.87
CA SER A 69 2.85 -17.01 -11.57
C SER A 69 4.14 -17.49 -10.89
N GLU A 70 5.05 -18.02 -11.70
CA GLU A 70 6.35 -18.49 -11.21
C GLU A 70 7.37 -17.33 -11.06
N PHE A 71 7.30 -16.34 -11.96
CA PHE A 71 8.28 -15.24 -12.00
C PHE A 71 7.85 -14.04 -11.17
N ALA A 72 8.77 -13.57 -10.31
CA ALA A 72 8.54 -12.43 -9.43
C ALA A 72 8.23 -11.12 -10.18
N ASP A 73 8.82 -10.91 -11.35
CA ASP A 73 8.60 -9.68 -12.12
C ASP A 73 7.21 -9.66 -12.78
N ALA A 74 6.74 -10.81 -13.27
CA ALA A 74 5.37 -10.95 -13.77
C ALA A 74 4.33 -10.75 -12.64
N ARG A 75 4.60 -11.26 -11.43
CA ARG A 75 3.76 -11.01 -10.25
C ARG A 75 3.68 -9.53 -9.91
N LEU A 76 4.80 -8.82 -9.97
CA LEU A 76 4.83 -7.39 -9.64
C LEU A 76 4.04 -6.55 -10.65
N ILE A 77 4.16 -6.86 -11.94
CA ILE A 77 3.39 -6.18 -13.00
C ILE A 77 1.89 -6.41 -12.81
N ALA A 78 1.46 -7.66 -12.63
CA ALA A 78 0.05 -7.96 -12.41
C ALA A 78 -0.50 -7.34 -11.11
N ALA A 79 0.33 -7.24 -10.07
CA ALA A 79 -0.03 -6.60 -8.81
C ALA A 79 -0.39 -5.12 -8.96
N GLU A 80 0.10 -4.42 -9.99
CA GLU A 80 -0.27 -3.03 -10.22
C GLU A 80 -1.76 -2.86 -10.50
N HIS A 81 -2.40 -3.88 -11.08
CA HIS A 81 -3.81 -3.87 -11.50
C HIS A 81 -4.81 -4.21 -10.39
N VAL A 82 -4.38 -4.66 -9.21
CA VAL A 82 -5.30 -5.02 -8.10
C VAL A 82 -5.56 -3.80 -7.21
N LEU A 83 -6.80 -3.33 -7.12
CA LEU A 83 -7.16 -2.11 -6.37
C LEU A 83 -8.21 -2.35 -5.29
N SER A 84 -9.11 -3.31 -5.49
CA SER A 84 -10.17 -3.62 -4.53
C SER A 84 -9.63 -4.22 -3.23
N LEU A 85 -10.12 -3.72 -2.09
CA LEU A 85 -9.72 -4.16 -0.75
C LEU A 85 -9.74 -5.70 -0.56
N PRO A 86 -10.80 -6.44 -0.93
CA PRO A 86 -10.82 -7.89 -0.71
C PRO A 86 -9.73 -8.62 -1.51
N LEU A 87 -9.42 -8.17 -2.73
CA LEU A 87 -8.36 -8.77 -3.54
C LEU A 87 -6.96 -8.38 -3.04
N LEU A 88 -6.78 -7.14 -2.61
CA LEU A 88 -5.54 -6.69 -1.98
C LEU A 88 -5.20 -7.55 -0.74
N GLU A 89 -6.19 -7.82 0.11
CA GLU A 89 -6.01 -8.65 1.31
C GLU A 89 -5.68 -10.11 0.97
N LYS A 90 -6.39 -10.69 -0.01
CA LYS A 90 -6.13 -12.04 -0.53
C LYS A 90 -4.69 -12.15 -1.06
N VAL A 91 -4.28 -11.24 -1.93
CA VAL A 91 -2.95 -11.24 -2.56
C VAL A 91 -1.85 -10.97 -1.53
N HIS A 92 -2.06 -10.01 -0.62
CA HIS A 92 -1.10 -9.73 0.46
C HIS A 92 -0.83 -10.97 1.30
N GLN A 93 -1.88 -11.66 1.74
CA GLN A 93 -1.75 -12.84 2.59
C GLN A 93 -1.01 -13.98 1.89
N ALA A 94 -1.23 -14.17 0.59
CA ALA A 94 -0.54 -15.18 -0.21
C ALA A 94 0.94 -14.81 -0.47
N MET A 95 1.24 -13.53 -0.67
CA MET A 95 2.56 -13.06 -1.09
C MET A 95 3.50 -12.68 0.06
N ARG A 96 3.02 -12.57 1.31
CA ARG A 96 3.79 -12.13 2.49
C ARG A 96 5.15 -12.83 2.68
N ASN A 97 5.24 -14.10 2.30
CA ASN A 97 6.46 -14.91 2.39
C ASN A 97 7.08 -15.25 1.02
N THR A 98 6.33 -15.06 -0.06
CA THR A 98 6.73 -15.47 -1.43
C THR A 98 7.37 -14.33 -2.19
N ASP A 99 6.78 -13.13 -2.12
CA ASP A 99 7.29 -11.93 -2.78
C ASP A 99 7.07 -10.70 -1.90
N ARG A 100 8.15 -10.24 -1.25
CA ARG A 100 8.12 -9.09 -0.33
C ARG A 100 7.78 -7.77 -1.04
N ARG A 101 8.08 -7.62 -2.33
CA ARG A 101 7.81 -6.39 -3.08
C ARG A 101 6.31 -6.24 -3.29
N VAL A 102 5.67 -7.31 -3.77
CA VAL A 102 4.22 -7.38 -3.94
C VAL A 102 3.52 -7.20 -2.61
N ALA A 103 3.96 -7.88 -1.56
CA ALA A 103 3.34 -7.75 -0.23
C ALA A 103 3.37 -6.29 0.28
N LYS A 104 4.50 -5.60 0.17
CA LYS A 104 4.60 -4.18 0.56
C LYS A 104 3.67 -3.28 -0.26
N LEU A 105 3.58 -3.51 -1.57
CA LEU A 105 2.68 -2.75 -2.45
C LEU A 105 1.21 -2.94 -2.05
N MET A 106 0.78 -4.18 -1.79
CA MET A 106 -0.57 -4.48 -1.34
C MET A 106 -0.87 -3.82 0.02
N GLN A 107 0.04 -3.99 0.99
CA GLN A 107 -0.12 -3.43 2.33
C GLN A 107 -0.26 -1.91 2.31
N GLY A 108 0.59 -1.21 1.55
CA GLY A 108 0.50 0.25 1.41
C GLY A 108 -0.85 0.73 0.84
N ARG A 109 -1.42 -0.02 -0.12
CA ARG A 109 -2.75 0.27 -0.67
C ARG A 109 -3.86 0.01 0.35
N ILE A 110 -3.79 -1.11 1.08
CA ILE A 110 -4.74 -1.44 2.16
C ILE A 110 -4.75 -0.33 3.22
N ASP A 111 -3.58 0.11 3.65
CA ASP A 111 -3.44 1.15 4.68
C ASP A 111 -4.02 2.49 4.20
N LEU A 112 -3.78 2.86 2.94
CA LEU A 112 -4.37 4.06 2.35
C LEU A 112 -5.90 4.01 2.33
N ILE A 113 -6.48 2.89 1.88
CA ILE A 113 -7.95 2.71 1.84
C ILE A 113 -8.52 2.79 3.26
N ARG A 114 -7.91 2.11 4.22
CA ARG A 114 -8.36 2.09 5.62
C ARG A 114 -8.25 3.47 6.27
N HIS A 115 -7.18 4.21 5.99
CA HIS A 115 -7.03 5.57 6.47
C HIS A 115 -8.12 6.50 5.90
N GLN A 116 -8.38 6.43 4.59
CA GLN A 116 -9.45 7.21 3.95
C GLN A 116 -10.84 6.87 4.53
N ALA A 117 -11.11 5.58 4.74
CA ALA A 117 -12.35 5.12 5.36
C ALA A 117 -12.50 5.63 6.80
N ALA A 118 -11.42 5.60 7.60
CA ALA A 118 -11.43 6.10 8.97
C ALA A 118 -11.70 7.62 9.03
N GLU A 119 -11.07 8.41 8.16
CA GLU A 119 -11.33 9.86 8.09
C GLU A 119 -12.78 10.17 7.69
N THR A 120 -13.30 9.43 6.69
CA THR A 120 -14.70 9.53 6.27
C THR A 120 -15.65 9.18 7.41
N GLN A 121 -15.36 8.13 8.16
CA GLN A 121 -16.16 7.71 9.32
C GLN A 121 -16.13 8.75 10.45
N ARG A 122 -14.98 9.36 10.73
CA ARG A 122 -14.85 10.44 11.71
C ARG A 122 -15.70 11.65 11.33
N ALA A 123 -15.62 12.08 10.07
CA ALA A 123 -16.45 13.16 9.55
C ALA A 123 -17.95 12.84 9.69
N GLN A 124 -18.35 11.63 9.31
CA GLN A 124 -19.75 11.21 9.44
C GLN A 124 -20.21 11.20 10.91
N ALA A 125 -19.39 10.69 11.83
CA ALA A 125 -19.72 10.68 13.25
C ALA A 125 -19.92 12.11 13.82
N SER A 126 -19.14 13.09 13.35
CA SER A 126 -19.35 14.50 13.72
C SER A 126 -20.67 15.03 13.16
N ILE A 127 -21.02 14.71 11.91
CA ILE A 127 -22.32 15.08 11.33
C ILE A 127 -23.48 14.45 12.13
N ASP A 128 -23.39 13.16 12.44
CA ASP A 128 -24.42 12.45 13.22
C ASP A 128 -24.54 13.03 14.64
N THR A 129 -23.43 13.50 15.22
CA THR A 129 -23.43 14.21 16.51
C THR A 129 -24.13 15.56 16.38
N ALA A 130 -23.86 16.32 15.32
CA ALA A 130 -24.55 17.58 15.04
C ALA A 130 -26.07 17.38 14.91
N GLN A 131 -26.49 16.33 14.20
CA GLN A 131 -27.89 15.96 14.03
C GLN A 131 -28.55 15.55 15.35
N ARG A 132 -27.86 14.79 16.19
CA ARG A 132 -28.34 14.45 17.54
C ARG A 132 -28.52 15.69 18.41
N LEU A 133 -27.56 16.62 18.37
CA LEU A 133 -27.64 17.90 19.11
C LEU A 133 -28.80 18.80 18.62
N LEU A 134 -29.18 18.72 17.34
CA LEU A 134 -30.37 19.42 16.84
C LEU A 134 -31.66 18.89 17.45
N SER A 135 -31.69 17.58 17.73
CA SER A 135 -32.84 16.89 18.32
C SER A 135 -32.90 17.05 19.84
N ASP A 136 -31.76 17.32 20.49
CA ASP A 136 -31.68 17.52 21.94
C ASP A 136 -32.41 18.79 22.38
N GLU A 137 -33.22 18.68 23.42
CA GLU A 137 -33.94 19.79 24.02
C GLU A 137 -33.02 20.74 24.79
N LYS A 138 -31.96 20.21 25.41
CA LYS A 138 -31.02 20.95 26.27
C LYS A 138 -29.66 21.13 25.59
N LEU A 139 -29.66 21.85 24.47
CA LEU A 139 -28.44 22.19 23.74
C LEU A 139 -27.58 23.18 24.54
N SER A 140 -26.34 22.79 24.85
CA SER A 140 -25.38 23.64 25.55
C SER A 140 -24.35 24.28 24.60
N PRO A 141 -23.86 25.49 24.93
CA PRO A 141 -22.78 26.16 24.21
C PRO A 141 -21.52 25.31 24.03
N ASN A 142 -21.17 24.57 25.09
CA ASN A 142 -19.94 23.79 25.16
C ASN A 142 -19.97 22.59 24.21
N GLN A 143 -21.13 21.94 24.04
CA GLN A 143 -21.29 20.83 23.10
C GLN A 143 -21.05 21.27 21.66
N VAL A 144 -21.53 22.47 21.30
CA VAL A 144 -21.33 23.03 19.96
C VAL A 144 -19.86 23.42 19.74
N ALA A 145 -19.21 24.03 20.74
CA ALA A 145 -17.79 24.37 20.66
C ALA A 145 -16.90 23.12 20.56
N GLU A 146 -17.24 22.05 21.27
CA GLU A 146 -16.52 20.78 21.21
C GLU A 146 -16.69 20.10 19.85
N LEU A 147 -17.90 20.11 19.29
CA LEU A 147 -18.16 19.62 17.94
C LEU A 147 -17.32 20.37 16.89
N ASP A 148 -17.21 21.69 17.00
CA ASP A 148 -16.41 22.50 16.08
C ASP A 148 -14.91 22.17 16.18
N ARG A 149 -14.39 21.94 17.40
CA ARG A 149 -13.00 21.52 17.61
C ARG A 149 -12.72 20.14 17.00
N GLN A 150 -13.64 19.20 17.17
CA GLN A 150 -13.52 17.87 16.57
C GLN A 150 -13.50 17.96 15.04
N TRP A 151 -14.35 18.80 14.46
CA TRP A 151 -14.39 19.01 13.01
C TRP A 151 -13.11 19.62 12.44
N GLN A 152 -12.46 20.54 13.17
CA GLN A 152 -11.25 21.24 12.70
C GLN A 152 -10.06 20.33 12.38
N VAL A 153 -9.99 19.16 12.99
CA VAL A 153 -8.86 18.22 12.83
C VAL A 153 -9.10 17.23 11.69
N ILE A 154 -10.34 17.09 11.22
CA ILE A 154 -10.74 16.07 10.25
C ILE A 154 -10.47 16.55 8.82
N LYS A 155 -9.77 15.74 8.03
CA LYS A 155 -9.58 16.00 6.59
C LYS A 155 -10.80 15.47 5.83
N SER A 156 -11.83 16.30 5.73
CA SER A 156 -13.11 15.95 5.09
C SER A 156 -13.11 16.21 3.58
N THR A 157 -13.91 15.44 2.85
CA THR A 157 -14.26 15.72 1.45
C THR A 157 -15.19 16.94 1.38
N PRO A 158 -15.24 17.66 0.23
CA PRO A 158 -16.09 18.84 0.09
C PRO A 158 -17.58 18.54 0.32
N GLU A 159 -18.03 17.34 -0.04
CA GLU A 159 -19.42 16.89 0.21
C GLU A 159 -19.72 16.82 1.71
N LEU A 160 -18.87 16.17 2.49
CA LEU A 160 -19.03 16.06 3.94
C LEU A 160 -18.87 17.42 4.64
N ALA A 161 -17.99 18.27 4.13
CA ALA A 161 -17.87 19.65 4.61
C ALA A 161 -19.15 20.46 4.40
N SER A 162 -19.80 20.32 3.25
CA SER A 162 -21.08 20.98 2.98
C SER A 162 -22.19 20.45 3.90
N ALA A 163 -22.24 19.13 4.14
CA ALA A 163 -23.21 18.52 5.02
C ALA A 163 -23.04 18.97 6.48
N PHE A 164 -21.79 19.02 6.96
CA PHE A 164 -21.49 19.54 8.30
C PHE A 164 -21.82 21.02 8.42
N ALA A 165 -21.45 21.85 7.44
CA ALA A 165 -21.78 23.27 7.45
C ALA A 165 -23.29 23.52 7.50
N ALA A 166 -24.09 22.73 6.76
CA ALA A 166 -25.55 22.79 6.82
C ALA A 166 -26.09 22.42 8.21
N ALA A 167 -25.61 21.31 8.80
CA ALA A 167 -26.00 20.91 10.15
C ALA A 167 -25.59 21.96 11.21
N ARG A 168 -24.40 22.54 11.06
CA ARG A 168 -23.87 23.58 11.95
C ARG A 168 -24.65 24.89 11.86
N ALA A 169 -25.06 25.29 10.66
CA ALA A 169 -25.91 26.45 10.44
C ALA A 169 -27.29 26.27 11.08
N ALA A 170 -27.84 25.06 11.09
CA ALA A 170 -29.11 24.76 11.76
C ALA A 170 -29.00 24.82 13.30
N LEU A 171 -27.84 24.50 13.88
CA LEU A 171 -27.62 24.56 15.34
C LEU A 171 -27.63 26.00 15.88
N ALA A 172 -27.16 26.98 15.10
CA ALA A 172 -27.06 28.38 15.53
C ALA A 172 -28.42 29.03 15.93
N PRO A 173 -29.49 28.98 15.11
CA PRO A 173 -30.80 29.47 15.52
C PRO A 173 -31.49 28.56 16.54
N ALA A 174 -31.18 27.25 16.57
CA ALA A 174 -31.75 26.32 17.53
C ALA A 174 -31.33 26.64 18.96
N TRP A 175 -30.04 26.93 19.19
CA TRP A 175 -29.55 27.40 20.48
C TRP A 175 -30.23 28.73 20.87
N LYS A 176 -30.20 29.77 20.01
CA LYS A 176 -30.81 31.08 20.35
C LYS A 176 -32.23 30.95 20.88
N ARG A 177 -33.06 30.09 20.26
CA ARG A 177 -34.43 29.82 20.72
C ARG A 177 -34.48 29.10 22.08
N LYS A 178 -33.66 28.07 22.27
CA LYS A 178 -33.64 27.24 23.50
C LYS A 178 -33.12 28.01 24.72
N CYS A 179 -32.11 28.87 24.55
CA CYS A 179 -31.65 29.73 25.65
C CYS A 179 -32.68 30.79 26.06
N CYS A 180 -33.46 31.34 25.11
CA CYS A 180 -34.52 32.30 25.45
C CYS A 180 -35.72 31.66 26.15
N CYS A 181 -36.03 30.38 25.88
CA CYS A 181 -37.13 29.66 26.55
C CYS A 181 -36.76 29.09 27.93
N SER A 182 -35.48 29.05 28.29
CA SER A 182 -34.97 28.50 29.55
C SER A 182 -34.76 29.55 30.65
N ALA A 183 -35.08 30.83 30.39
CA ALA A 183 -35.00 31.88 31.41
C ALA A 183 -36.34 31.99 32.16
N PRO A 184 -36.39 31.73 33.48
CA PRO A 184 -37.59 31.93 34.30
C PRO A 184 -37.92 33.41 34.54
#